data_AF-R7RWN6-F1
#
_entry.id   AF-R7RWN6-F1
#
_cell.length_a   1.000
_cell.length_b   1.000
_cell.length_c   1.000
_cell.angle_alpha   90.00
_cell.angle_beta   90.00
_cell.angle_gamma   90.00
#
_symmetry.space_group_name_H-M   'P 1'
#
loop_
_entity.id
_entity.type
_entity.pdbx_description
1 polymer ?
#
loop_
_entity_poly.entity_id
_entity_poly.type
_entity_poly.pdbx_seq_one_letter_code
_entity_poly.pdbx_strand_id
1 'polypeptide(L)' 'MQHEVERDSQNRSNYAMCAVNPSRISKTFNDAALMEVVDSISHKMGCLIEIVCFNVE' A
#
# COMPACT_ATOMS: atom_id res chain seq x y z
N MET A 1 -15.50 1.27 -9.13
CA MET A 1 -14.04 1.27 -9.34
C MET A 1 -13.56 2.25 -10.42
N GLN A 2 -13.83 2.06 -11.73
CA GLN A 2 -13.12 2.85 -12.78
C GLN A 2 -13.42 4.37 -12.80
N HIS A 3 -14.64 4.78 -12.43
CA HIS A 3 -15.09 6.18 -12.39
C HIS A 3 -14.93 6.86 -11.02
N GLU A 4 -14.50 6.11 -9.99
CA GLU A 4 -14.42 6.60 -8.60
C GLU A 4 -13.13 7.37 -8.31
N VAL A 5 -12.18 7.32 -9.23
CA VAL A 5 -10.89 8.02 -9.13
C VAL A 5 -10.73 8.99 -10.30
N GLU A 6 -10.28 10.19 -9.97
CA GLU A 6 -9.94 11.21 -10.95
C GLU A 6 -8.85 10.73 -11.91
N ARG A 7 -8.95 11.15 -13.18
CA ARG A 7 -8.04 10.73 -14.25
C ARG A 7 -7.57 11.93 -15.07
N ASP A 8 -6.33 11.85 -15.54
CA ASP A 8 -5.75 12.83 -16.45
C ASP A 8 -6.30 12.71 -17.89
N SER A 9 -5.84 13.57 -18.80
CA SER A 9 -6.24 13.57 -20.22
C SER A 9 -5.85 12.30 -20.98
N GLN A 10 -4.97 11.47 -20.40
CA GLN A 10 -4.57 10.16 -20.93
C GLN A 10 -5.28 9.00 -20.22
N ASN A 11 -6.31 9.30 -19.42
CA ASN A 11 -7.11 8.35 -18.67
C ASN A 11 -6.33 7.60 -17.56
N ARG A 12 -5.25 8.18 -17.02
CA ARG A 12 -4.42 7.59 -15.95
C ARG A 12 -4.80 8.16 -14.59
N SER A 13 -4.69 7.34 -13.54
CA SER A 13 -4.92 7.76 -12.15
C SER A 13 -3.61 7.90 -11.38
N ASN A 14 -3.61 8.74 -10.34
CA ASN A 14 -2.49 8.86 -9.40
C ASN A 14 -2.47 7.77 -8.31
N TYR A 15 -3.50 6.91 -8.26
CA TYR A 15 -3.57 5.77 -7.36
C TYR A 15 -2.96 4.52 -8.02
N ALA A 16 -2.28 3.71 -7.21
CA ALA A 16 -1.66 2.45 -7.61
C ALA A 16 -1.74 1.42 -6.48
N MET A 17 -1.54 0.15 -6.82
CA MET A 17 -1.45 -0.95 -5.87
C MET A 17 -0.21 -1.79 -6.21
N CYS A 18 0.45 -2.31 -5.19
CA CYS A 18 1.59 -3.21 -5.34
C CYS A 18 1.44 -4.44 -4.44
N ALA A 19 2.01 -5.55 -4.89
CA ALA A 19 2.13 -6.76 -4.08
C ALA A 19 3.47 -6.73 -3.33
N VAL A 20 3.45 -7.12 -2.06
CA VAL A 20 4.64 -7.19 -1.20
C VAL A 20 4.81 -8.58 -0.61
N ASN A 21 6.05 -8.96 -0.32
CA ASN A 21 6.36 -10.20 0.38
C ASN A 21 7.27 -9.89 1.58
N PRO A 22 6.70 -9.75 2.79
CA PRO A 22 7.44 -9.46 4.03
C PRO A 22 8.58 -10.43 4.30
N SER A 23 8.39 -11.73 4.02
CA SER A 23 9.37 -12.78 4.28
C SER A 23 10.68 -12.62 3.50
N ARG A 24 10.66 -11.87 2.38
CA ARG A 24 11.84 -11.58 1.57
C ARG A 24 12.67 -10.42 2.11
N ILE A 25 12.17 -9.65 3.06
CA ILE A 25 12.91 -8.55 3.71
C ILE A 25 13.80 -9.11 4.82
N SER A 26 13.23 -9.86 5.75
CA SER A 26 13.93 -10.53 6.85
C SER A 26 13.03 -11.58 7.49
N LYS A 27 13.61 -12.61 8.13
CA LYS A 27 12.88 -13.59 8.94
C LYS A 27 12.16 -12.99 10.14
N THR A 28 12.61 -11.82 10.61
CA THR A 28 12.02 -11.11 11.76
C THR A 28 11.00 -10.05 11.34
N PHE A 29 10.82 -9.81 10.03
CA PHE A 29 9.89 -8.81 9.53
C PHE A 29 8.52 -9.47 9.34
N ASN A 30 7.65 -9.29 10.33
CA ASN A 30 6.30 -9.85 10.38
C ASN A 30 5.23 -8.83 9.95
N ASP A 31 3.96 -9.25 9.97
CA ASP A 31 2.84 -8.40 9.55
C ASP A 31 2.67 -7.16 10.43
N ALA A 32 2.95 -7.26 11.73
CA ALA A 32 2.94 -6.13 12.66
C ALA A 32 3.95 -5.05 12.23
N ALA A 33 5.16 -5.46 11.84
CA ALA A 33 6.17 -4.56 11.32
C ALA A 33 5.74 -3.92 9.99
N LEU A 34 5.11 -4.68 9.09
CA LEU A 34 4.59 -4.11 7.84
C LEU A 34 3.48 -3.07 8.11
N MET A 35 2.54 -3.38 9.00
CA MET A 35 1.46 -2.47 9.39
C MET A 35 2.02 -1.18 9.98
N GLU A 36 3.01 -1.27 10.87
CA GLU A 36 3.67 -0.09 11.46
C GLU A 36 4.37 0.78 10.40
N VAL A 37 5.04 0.15 9.42
CA VAL A 37 5.70 0.87 8.32
C VAL A 37 4.67 1.60 7.45
N VAL A 38 3.59 0.93 7.06
CA VAL A 38 2.52 1.53 6.24
C VAL A 38 1.88 2.71 6.97
N ASP A 39 1.52 2.52 8.25
CA ASP A 39 0.92 3.55 9.10
C ASP A 39 1.86 4.77 9.28
N SER A 40 3.14 4.49 9.55
CA SER A 40 4.16 5.53 9.68
C SER A 40 4.33 6.37 8.42
N ILE A 41 4.31 5.75 7.23
CA ILE A 41 4.44 6.48 5.97
C ILE A 41 3.17 7.31 5.72
N SER A 42 1.98 6.74 5.93
CA SER A 42 0.71 7.46 5.76
C SER A 42 0.66 8.71 6.63
N HIS A 43 0.99 8.58 7.92
CA HIS A 43 1.02 9.71 8.85
C HIS A 43 2.09 10.76 8.52
N LYS A 44 3.31 10.34 8.15
CA LYS A 44 4.41 11.27 7.84
C LYS A 44 4.19 12.04 6.54
N MET A 45 3.62 11.39 5.54
CA MET A 45 3.45 11.98 4.21
C MET A 45 2.06 12.62 4.02
N GLY A 46 1.12 12.38 4.95
CA GLY A 46 -0.26 12.84 4.84
C GLY A 46 -1.00 12.27 3.63
N CYS A 47 -0.62 11.06 3.19
CA CYS A 47 -1.18 10.40 2.02
C CYS A 47 -1.89 9.09 2.38
N LEU A 48 -2.86 8.70 1.54
CA LEU A 48 -3.57 7.44 1.69
C LEU A 48 -2.68 6.27 1.23
N ILE A 49 -2.27 5.42 2.16
CA ILE A 49 -1.60 4.15 1.90
C ILE A 49 -2.18 3.12 2.87
N GLU A 50 -2.70 2.01 2.34
CA GLU A 50 -3.33 0.96 3.13
C GLU A 50 -2.98 -0.42 2.59
N ILE A 51 -2.97 -1.42 3.48
CA ILE A 51 -2.90 -2.83 3.10
C ILE A 51 -4.33 -3.30 2.78
N VAL A 52 -4.61 -3.51 1.50
CA VAL A 52 -5.96 -3.85 1.03
C VAL A 52 -6.20 -5.36 0.85
N CYS A 53 -5.14 -6.17 0.94
CA CYS A 53 -5.21 -7.63 0.76
C CYS A 53 -4.32 -8.38 1.75
N PHE A 54 -4.93 -9.17 2.63
CA PHE A 54 -4.25 -10.12 3.52
C PHE A 54 -4.38 -11.53 2.93
N ASN A 55 -3.47 -11.86 2.00
CA ASN A 55 -3.60 -13.08 1.19
C ASN A 55 -2.98 -14.33 1.83
N VAL A 56 -1.88 -14.16 2.58
CA VAL A 56 -1.05 -15.23 3.15
C VAL A 56 -0.46 -14.69 4.46
N GLU A 57 -0.41 -15.53 5.50
CA GLU A 57 0.37 -15.30 6.74
C GLU A 57 1.82 -15.77 6.58
#